data_AF-A0AAD5XVK0-F1
#
_entry.id   AF-A0AAD5XVK0-F1
#
_cell.length_a   1.000
_cell.length_b   1.000
_cell.length_c   1.000
_cell.angle_alpha   90.00
_cell.angle_beta   90.00
_cell.angle_gamma   90.00
#
_symmetry.space_group_name_H-M   'P 1'
#
loop_
_entity.id
_entity.type
_entity.pdbx_description
1 polymer ?
#
loop_
_entity_poly.entity_id
_entity_poly.type
_entity_poly.pdbx_seq_one_letter_code
_entity_poly.pdbx_strand_id
1 'polypeptide(L)'
;MFIETFTKKCEEMQIDIPLSIIDTLNKSSNSKTLNLSSHTLNQKICLALGFALKDDTQFEKLVIGDSFLGDDGVLPFANNLKHNSKIYFLDLRGNNIRSDGAIAISSMLKLNNSVKILSLEWNCIGIWETGVKSIADSLKNNHSLEELDFRNNKIGPQAAQSLANALKHNTNLKRLDLRWNNVGLIGGRAFLDMLKWNTTLSELELTGNEIPEDIIKSISLSVERNRDKQKTEMENKIHTSHLNSTLKALQTSHNETLSNFSLKYHESENTRSNLSIQLEKAIREIKEVNEIRRDFELRLDQVTREKNNLFETLEAERLNNSVKFDKIQKDLLSVREERLKREDQLGKQLSSVNFKLLETESNLRSLEVENEVLKRDKKLLLGDIDKFKEKEIVLNESWEEKVLKLELNFNNKLDSLKKFKDHELDEKVKRFEEKLKNADD
;
A
#
# COMPACT_ATOMS: atom_id res chain seq x y z
N MET A 1 -5.78 -70.27 29.43
CA MET A 1 -6.86 -70.90 28.62
C MET A 1 -6.47 -72.29 28.11
N PHE A 2 -5.54 -72.46 27.16
CA PHE A 2 -5.21 -73.80 26.62
C PHE A 2 -4.82 -74.83 27.69
N ILE A 3 -3.81 -74.51 28.52
CA ILE A 3 -3.30 -75.43 29.54
C ILE A 3 -4.41 -75.80 30.53
N GLU A 4 -5.23 -74.84 30.94
CA GLU A 4 -6.37 -75.09 31.84
C GLU A 4 -7.39 -76.03 31.21
N THR A 5 -7.76 -75.81 29.94
CA THR A 5 -8.67 -76.70 29.21
C THR A 5 -8.10 -78.10 29.06
N PHE A 6 -6.80 -78.21 28.74
CA PHE A 6 -6.11 -79.50 28.62
C PHE A 6 -6.06 -80.25 29.96
N THR A 7 -5.58 -79.61 31.03
CA THR A 7 -5.48 -80.22 32.37
C THR A 7 -6.85 -80.65 32.87
N LYS A 8 -7.87 -79.79 32.75
CA LYS A 8 -9.25 -80.16 33.10
C LYS A 8 -9.73 -81.38 32.32
N LYS A 9 -9.42 -81.46 31.02
CA LYS A 9 -9.83 -82.61 30.21
C LYS A 9 -9.11 -83.90 30.61
N CYS A 10 -7.84 -83.80 31.00
CA CYS A 10 -7.08 -84.91 31.54
C CYS A 10 -7.65 -85.40 32.88
N GLU A 11 -8.03 -84.50 33.78
CA GLU A 11 -8.69 -84.83 35.04
C GLU A 11 -10.03 -85.55 34.82
N GLU A 12 -10.89 -85.03 33.93
CA GLU A 12 -12.16 -85.66 33.55
C GLU A 12 -11.98 -87.10 33.03
N MET A 13 -10.90 -87.33 32.28
CA MET A 13 -10.61 -88.61 31.64
C MET A 13 -9.69 -89.53 32.47
N GLN A 14 -9.33 -89.10 33.69
CA GLN A 14 -8.39 -89.80 34.59
C GLN A 14 -7.06 -90.15 33.87
N ILE A 15 -6.48 -89.17 33.19
CA ILE A 15 -5.21 -89.29 32.46
C ILE A 15 -4.10 -88.76 33.35
N ASP A 16 -3.14 -89.60 33.68
CA ASP A 16 -1.87 -89.14 34.25
C ASP A 16 -1.02 -88.50 33.14
N ILE A 17 -0.65 -87.24 33.33
CA ILE A 17 0.06 -86.45 32.32
C ILE A 17 1.57 -86.63 32.55
N PRO A 18 2.32 -87.18 31.58
CA PRO A 18 3.77 -87.30 31.71
C PRO A 18 4.42 -85.94 32.01
N LEU A 19 5.35 -85.91 32.99
CA LEU A 19 6.07 -84.69 33.39
C LEU A 19 6.73 -83.97 32.21
N SER A 20 7.26 -84.74 31.24
CA SER A 20 7.86 -84.19 30.02
C SER A 20 6.88 -83.34 29.19
N ILE A 21 5.60 -83.72 29.16
CA ILE A 21 4.56 -82.96 28.46
C ILE A 21 4.22 -81.70 29.26
N ILE A 22 4.10 -81.79 30.59
CA ILE A 22 3.85 -80.64 31.46
C ILE A 22 4.97 -79.59 31.29
N ASP A 23 6.23 -80.02 31.33
CA ASP A 23 7.39 -79.15 31.13
C ASP A 23 7.34 -78.46 29.76
N THR A 24 6.93 -79.19 28.73
CA THR A 24 6.80 -78.67 27.37
C THR A 24 5.67 -77.65 27.25
N LEU A 25 4.52 -77.89 27.90
CA LEU A 25 3.41 -76.95 27.96
C LEU A 25 3.79 -75.67 28.70
N ASN A 26 4.51 -75.78 29.82
CA ASN A 26 5.00 -74.65 30.57
C ASN A 26 6.00 -73.81 29.76
N LYS A 27 6.92 -74.45 29.03
CA LYS A 27 7.84 -73.76 28.11
C LYS A 27 7.12 -73.10 26.95
N SER A 28 6.03 -73.70 26.47
CA SER A 28 5.23 -73.18 25.35
C SER A 28 4.24 -72.10 25.79
N SER A 29 4.05 -71.85 27.09
CA SER A 29 3.06 -70.91 27.63
C SER A 29 3.22 -69.46 27.14
N ASN A 30 4.45 -69.02 26.89
CA ASN A 30 4.76 -67.68 26.34
C ASN A 30 5.03 -67.70 24.82
N SER A 31 4.85 -68.85 24.17
CA SER A 31 5.10 -69.05 22.75
C SER A 31 3.79 -69.17 21.97
N LYS A 32 3.86 -68.83 20.69
CA LYS A 32 2.81 -69.14 19.70
C LYS A 32 2.98 -70.52 19.06
N THR A 33 4.00 -71.27 19.48
CA THR A 33 4.31 -72.61 18.99
C THR A 33 4.15 -73.61 20.11
N LEU A 34 3.31 -74.62 19.90
CA LEU A 34 3.23 -75.81 20.73
C LEU A 34 4.04 -76.92 20.06
N ASN A 35 5.21 -77.24 20.63
CA ASN A 35 6.09 -78.29 20.10
C ASN A 35 6.11 -79.51 21.01
N LEU A 36 5.42 -80.56 20.60
CA LEU A 36 5.32 -81.85 21.29
C LEU A 36 6.14 -82.95 20.60
N SER A 37 7.09 -82.57 19.75
CA SER A 37 7.89 -83.54 19.01
C SER A 37 8.69 -84.46 19.94
N SER A 38 8.90 -85.69 19.50
CA SER A 38 9.63 -86.75 20.21
C SER A 38 8.99 -87.21 21.53
N HIS A 39 7.83 -86.66 21.90
CA HIS A 39 7.04 -87.16 23.01
C HIS A 39 6.17 -88.32 22.53
N THR A 40 6.19 -89.44 23.26
CA THR A 40 5.22 -90.52 23.01
C THR A 40 3.84 -90.09 23.50
N LEU A 41 2.93 -89.85 22.58
CA LEU A 41 1.57 -89.40 22.89
C LEU A 41 0.61 -90.59 22.77
N ASN A 42 0.08 -91.06 23.90
CA ASN A 42 -0.98 -92.07 23.86
C ASN A 42 -2.30 -91.47 23.36
N GLN A 43 -3.24 -92.33 22.94
CA GLN A 43 -4.51 -91.91 22.35
C GLN A 43 -5.34 -90.99 23.27
N LYS A 44 -5.34 -91.24 24.59
CA LYS A 44 -6.07 -90.43 25.57
C LYS A 44 -5.50 -89.00 25.66
N ILE A 45 -4.18 -88.88 25.69
CA ILE A 45 -3.50 -87.57 25.67
C ILE A 45 -3.79 -86.84 24.36
N CYS A 46 -3.76 -87.53 23.22
CA CYS A 46 -4.11 -86.93 21.92
C CYS A 46 -5.56 -86.41 21.90
N LEU A 47 -6.50 -87.14 22.51
CA LEU A 47 -7.89 -86.69 22.68
C LEU A 47 -7.99 -85.41 23.50
N ALA A 48 -7.32 -85.36 24.65
CA ALA A 48 -7.32 -84.18 25.51
C ALA A 48 -6.65 -82.97 24.84
N LEU A 49 -5.51 -83.18 24.16
CA LEU A 49 -4.80 -82.14 23.41
C LEU A 49 -5.66 -81.62 22.24
N GLY A 50 -6.21 -82.52 21.42
CA GLY A 50 -7.08 -82.15 20.31
C GLY A 50 -8.27 -81.33 20.79
N PHE A 51 -8.92 -81.74 21.88
CA PHE A 51 -10.04 -81.01 22.48
C PHE A 51 -9.63 -79.60 22.92
N ALA A 52 -8.51 -79.46 23.62
CA ALA A 52 -8.01 -78.16 24.07
C ALA A 52 -7.61 -77.25 22.90
N LEU A 53 -7.13 -77.81 21.78
CA LEU A 53 -6.76 -77.07 20.58
C LEU A 53 -7.96 -76.57 19.77
N LYS A 54 -9.16 -77.14 19.96
CA LYS A 54 -10.33 -76.80 19.14
C LYS A 54 -10.62 -75.29 19.13
N ASP A 55 -10.73 -74.72 20.33
CA ASP A 55 -11.07 -73.31 20.56
C ASP A 55 -9.85 -72.50 21.04
N ASP A 56 -8.64 -73.07 20.89
CA ASP A 56 -7.42 -72.39 21.27
C ASP A 56 -7.17 -71.16 20.38
N THR A 57 -6.83 -70.06 21.04
CA THR A 57 -6.52 -68.79 20.38
C THR A 57 -5.06 -68.38 20.49
N GLN A 58 -4.25 -69.15 21.22
CA GLN A 58 -2.85 -68.84 21.52
C GLN A 58 -1.90 -69.37 20.45
N PHE A 59 -2.01 -70.65 20.09
CA PHE A 59 -1.03 -71.32 19.24
C PHE A 59 -1.34 -71.11 17.77
N GLU A 60 -0.32 -70.64 17.05
CA GLU A 60 -0.35 -70.47 15.60
C GLU A 60 0.39 -71.62 14.88
N LYS A 61 1.28 -72.31 15.61
CA LYS A 61 2.04 -73.46 15.09
C LYS A 61 1.90 -74.66 16.01
N LEU A 62 1.54 -75.80 15.44
CA LEU A 62 1.50 -77.08 16.11
C LEU A 62 2.55 -78.01 15.50
N VAL A 63 3.50 -78.46 16.31
CA VAL A 63 4.61 -79.32 15.88
C VAL A 63 4.56 -80.60 16.71
N ILE A 64 4.25 -81.71 16.06
CA ILE A 64 4.17 -83.03 16.67
C ILE A 64 4.95 -83.97 15.77
N GLY A 65 6.28 -83.82 15.71
CA GLY A 65 7.16 -84.69 14.93
C GLY A 65 7.62 -85.91 15.72
N ASP A 66 7.74 -87.07 15.09
CA ASP A 66 8.35 -88.27 15.70
C ASP A 66 7.70 -88.68 17.05
N SER A 67 6.38 -88.54 17.16
CA SER A 67 5.62 -88.77 18.40
C SER A 67 4.84 -90.09 18.43
N PHE A 68 5.03 -90.95 17.42
CA PHE A 68 4.36 -92.24 17.29
C PHE A 68 2.82 -92.16 17.33
N LEU A 69 2.22 -91.12 16.75
CA LEU A 69 0.76 -90.94 16.78
C LEU A 69 -0.01 -92.11 16.14
N GLY A 70 0.46 -92.59 14.97
CA GLY A 70 -0.32 -93.46 14.11
C GLY A 70 -1.65 -92.84 13.66
N ASP A 71 -2.53 -93.67 13.09
CA ASP A 71 -3.84 -93.22 12.61
C ASP A 71 -4.78 -92.82 13.75
N ASP A 72 -4.76 -93.59 14.85
CA ASP A 72 -5.61 -93.34 16.02
C ASP A 72 -5.23 -92.07 16.79
N GLY A 73 -3.94 -91.74 16.85
CA GLY A 73 -3.44 -90.55 17.53
C GLY A 73 -3.68 -89.27 16.75
N VAL A 74 -3.66 -89.31 15.40
CA VAL A 74 -3.91 -88.12 14.56
C VAL A 74 -5.40 -87.78 14.44
N LEU A 75 -6.29 -88.77 14.57
CA LEU A 75 -7.73 -88.58 14.43
C LEU A 75 -8.31 -87.51 15.37
N PRO A 76 -7.99 -87.46 16.67
CA PRO A 76 -8.42 -86.38 17.55
C PRO A 76 -7.97 -84.98 17.11
N PHE A 77 -6.72 -84.83 16.66
CA PHE A 77 -6.22 -83.56 16.16
C PHE A 77 -6.99 -83.15 14.91
N ALA A 78 -7.10 -84.04 13.93
CA ALA A 78 -7.84 -83.76 12.70
C ALA A 78 -9.31 -83.38 12.97
N ASN A 79 -9.99 -84.08 13.87
CA ASN A 79 -11.39 -83.80 14.19
C ASN A 79 -11.60 -82.44 14.87
N ASN A 80 -10.71 -82.03 15.77
CA ASN A 80 -10.87 -80.77 16.48
C ASN A 80 -10.31 -79.57 15.71
N LEU A 81 -9.27 -79.77 14.90
CA LEU A 81 -8.68 -78.70 14.09
C LEU A 81 -9.56 -78.27 12.91
N LYS A 82 -10.61 -79.02 12.54
CA LYS A 82 -11.62 -78.62 11.53
C LYS A 82 -12.13 -77.19 11.72
N HIS A 83 -12.28 -76.76 12.97
CA HIS A 83 -12.86 -75.45 13.33
C HIS A 83 -11.85 -74.47 13.94
N ASN A 84 -10.61 -74.93 14.21
CA ASN A 84 -9.59 -74.04 14.72
C ASN A 84 -9.24 -72.98 13.66
N SER A 85 -9.21 -71.70 14.06
CA SER A 85 -8.96 -70.58 13.15
C SER A 85 -7.57 -69.94 13.29
N LYS A 86 -6.73 -70.45 14.19
CA LYS A 86 -5.42 -69.86 14.52
C LYS A 86 -4.23 -70.63 14.00
N ILE A 87 -4.27 -71.96 14.02
CA ILE A 87 -3.13 -72.78 13.61
C ILE A 87 -2.97 -72.69 12.10
N TYR A 88 -1.89 -72.03 11.66
CA TYR A 88 -1.53 -71.95 10.25
C TYR A 88 -0.43 -72.93 9.86
N PHE A 89 0.34 -73.45 10.82
CA PHE A 89 1.41 -74.40 10.59
C PHE A 89 1.16 -75.67 11.38
N LEU A 90 1.08 -76.81 10.68
CA LEU A 90 0.88 -78.13 11.25
C LEU A 90 1.97 -79.07 10.77
N ASP A 91 2.81 -79.53 11.69
CA ASP A 91 3.86 -80.50 11.41
C ASP A 91 3.57 -81.82 12.12
N LEU A 92 3.36 -82.87 11.31
CA LEU A 92 3.02 -84.22 11.72
C LEU A 92 4.03 -85.24 11.16
N ARG A 93 5.27 -84.82 10.90
CA ARG A 93 6.31 -85.70 10.35
C ARG A 93 6.62 -86.90 11.26
N GLY A 94 7.02 -88.03 10.68
CA GLY A 94 7.58 -89.14 11.46
C GLY A 94 6.58 -89.87 12.37
N ASN A 95 5.28 -89.77 12.11
CA ASN A 95 4.25 -90.31 13.01
C ASN A 95 3.67 -91.66 12.59
N ASN A 96 4.21 -92.29 11.54
CA ASN A 96 3.68 -93.54 10.97
C ASN A 96 2.17 -93.44 10.65
N ILE A 97 1.72 -92.28 10.19
CA ILE A 97 0.36 -92.04 9.68
C ILE A 97 0.20 -92.79 8.35
N ARG A 98 -0.90 -93.53 8.20
CA ARG A 98 -1.24 -94.32 7.02
C ARG A 98 -2.55 -93.77 6.42
N SER A 99 -3.30 -94.63 5.73
CA SER A 99 -4.49 -94.22 4.98
C SER A 99 -5.61 -93.70 5.86
N ASP A 100 -5.88 -94.30 7.02
CA ASP A 100 -7.00 -93.89 7.87
C ASP A 100 -6.75 -92.53 8.53
N GLY A 101 -5.52 -92.29 9.01
CA GLY A 101 -5.11 -90.98 9.48
C GLY A 101 -5.09 -89.93 8.37
N ALA A 102 -4.68 -90.29 7.15
CA ALA A 102 -4.78 -89.42 5.99
C ALA A 102 -6.22 -89.05 5.61
N ILE A 103 -7.19 -89.98 5.77
CA ILE A 103 -8.62 -89.70 5.58
C ILE A 103 -9.13 -88.72 6.65
N ALA A 104 -8.67 -88.86 7.89
CA ALA A 104 -8.99 -87.89 8.95
C ALA A 104 -8.44 -86.50 8.62
N ILE A 105 -7.17 -86.41 8.20
CA ILE A 105 -6.52 -85.16 7.77
C ILE A 105 -7.26 -84.55 6.57
N SER A 106 -7.63 -85.35 5.57
CA SER A 106 -8.44 -84.89 4.43
C SER A 106 -9.75 -84.27 4.88
N SER A 107 -10.47 -84.93 5.79
CA SER A 107 -11.73 -84.43 6.35
C SER A 107 -11.54 -83.11 7.11
N MET A 108 -10.38 -82.92 7.71
CA MET A 108 -9.98 -81.66 8.35
C MET A 108 -9.70 -80.56 7.33
N LEU A 109 -8.90 -80.85 6.30
CA LEU A 109 -8.58 -79.91 5.22
C LEU A 109 -9.82 -79.44 4.43
N LYS A 110 -10.88 -80.26 4.32
CA LYS A 110 -12.13 -79.84 3.65
C LYS A 110 -12.85 -78.69 4.36
N LEU A 111 -12.67 -78.56 5.67
CA LEU A 111 -13.41 -77.59 6.51
C LEU A 111 -12.50 -76.51 7.08
N ASN A 112 -11.23 -76.84 7.33
CA ASN A 112 -10.28 -75.93 7.92
C ASN A 112 -9.78 -74.90 6.89
N ASN A 113 -9.90 -73.62 7.24
CA ASN A 113 -9.47 -72.50 6.42
C ASN A 113 -8.27 -71.73 7.01
N SER A 114 -7.63 -72.26 8.05
CA SER A 114 -6.53 -71.60 8.76
C SER A 114 -5.16 -72.21 8.47
N VAL A 115 -5.08 -73.54 8.30
CA VAL A 115 -3.83 -74.26 8.02
C VAL A 115 -3.34 -73.91 6.64
N LYS A 116 -2.14 -73.31 6.59
CA LYS A 116 -1.45 -72.90 5.37
C LYS A 116 -0.29 -73.81 5.02
N ILE A 117 0.36 -74.40 6.02
CA ILE A 117 1.54 -75.24 5.85
C ILE A 117 1.28 -76.56 6.58
N LEU A 118 1.34 -77.65 5.84
CA LEU A 118 1.15 -79.01 6.36
C LEU A 118 2.36 -79.88 6.02
N SER A 119 3.06 -80.34 7.05
CA SER A 119 4.15 -81.30 6.92
C SER A 119 3.70 -82.70 7.32
N LEU A 120 3.81 -83.63 6.37
CA LEU A 120 3.51 -85.05 6.54
C LEU A 120 4.72 -85.91 6.18
N GLU A 121 5.92 -85.33 6.14
CA GLU A 121 7.16 -86.04 5.82
C GLU A 121 7.35 -87.31 6.68
N TRP A 122 7.99 -88.35 6.14
CA TRP A 122 8.33 -89.57 6.90
C TRP A 122 7.10 -90.26 7.51
N ASN A 123 6.01 -90.35 6.75
CA ASN A 123 4.84 -91.14 7.09
C ASN A 123 4.64 -92.28 6.06
N CYS A 124 3.49 -92.94 6.09
CA CYS A 124 3.18 -94.11 5.28
C CYS A 124 1.84 -93.94 4.53
N ILE A 125 1.51 -92.69 4.18
CA ILE A 125 0.22 -92.31 3.59
C ILE A 125 0.02 -92.95 2.21
N GLY A 126 1.11 -93.18 1.47
CA GLY A 126 1.11 -93.73 0.13
C GLY A 126 1.07 -95.26 0.04
N ILE A 127 1.11 -96.00 1.15
CA ILE A 127 1.08 -97.47 1.12
C ILE A 127 -0.18 -97.97 0.40
N TRP A 128 -1.32 -97.32 0.62
CA TRP A 128 -2.54 -97.55 -0.15
C TRP A 128 -2.97 -96.25 -0.81
N GLU A 129 -3.43 -96.35 -2.06
CA GLU A 129 -3.83 -95.17 -2.85
C GLU A 129 -4.95 -94.35 -2.19
N THR A 130 -5.76 -94.99 -1.33
CA THR A 130 -6.88 -94.36 -0.63
C THR A 130 -6.47 -93.17 0.24
N GLY A 131 -5.33 -93.23 0.92
CA GLY A 131 -4.84 -92.15 1.78
C GLY A 131 -4.54 -90.88 0.99
N VAL A 132 -3.68 -91.01 -0.03
CA VAL A 132 -3.29 -89.89 -0.91
C VAL A 132 -4.50 -89.38 -1.70
N LYS A 133 -5.34 -90.27 -2.23
CA LYS A 133 -6.55 -89.89 -2.97
C LYS A 133 -7.52 -89.07 -2.11
N SER A 134 -7.69 -89.44 -0.85
CA SER A 134 -8.53 -88.67 0.07
C SER A 134 -7.99 -87.25 0.27
N ILE A 135 -6.67 -87.09 0.45
CA ILE A 135 -6.05 -85.75 0.55
C ILE A 135 -6.15 -85.01 -0.79
N ALA A 136 -5.96 -85.67 -1.92
CA ALA A 136 -6.16 -85.05 -3.24
C ALA A 136 -7.59 -84.48 -3.36
N ASP A 137 -8.61 -85.25 -2.98
CA ASP A 137 -10.00 -84.82 -3.03
C ASP A 137 -10.30 -83.62 -2.12
N SER A 138 -9.63 -83.50 -0.96
CA SER A 138 -9.78 -82.31 -0.10
C SER A 138 -9.09 -81.09 -0.70
N LEU A 139 -7.91 -81.27 -1.31
CA LEU A 139 -7.17 -80.18 -1.93
C LEU A 139 -7.95 -79.54 -3.08
N LYS A 140 -8.79 -80.28 -3.81
CA LYS A 140 -9.57 -79.73 -4.93
C LYS A 140 -10.34 -78.44 -4.56
N ASN A 141 -10.88 -78.37 -3.34
CA ASN A 141 -11.69 -77.25 -2.85
C ASN A 141 -11.09 -76.54 -1.63
N ASN A 142 -9.89 -76.95 -1.20
CA ASN A 142 -9.22 -76.25 -0.11
C ASN A 142 -8.55 -74.97 -0.65
N HIS A 143 -8.89 -73.85 -0.03
CA HIS A 143 -8.40 -72.52 -0.42
C HIS A 143 -7.48 -71.89 0.64
N SER A 144 -7.04 -72.67 1.63
CA SER A 144 -6.19 -72.19 2.73
C SER A 144 -4.76 -72.72 2.65
N LEU A 145 -4.59 -73.98 2.26
CA LEU A 145 -3.29 -74.65 2.21
C LEU A 145 -2.45 -74.08 1.07
N GLU A 146 -1.30 -73.52 1.43
CA GLU A 146 -0.31 -72.93 0.53
C GLU A 146 0.88 -73.88 0.30
N GLU A 147 1.18 -74.75 1.28
CA GLU A 147 2.35 -75.63 1.26
C GLU A 147 2.02 -77.02 1.82
N LEU A 148 2.41 -78.05 1.07
CA LEU A 148 2.22 -79.44 1.45
C LEU A 148 3.51 -80.21 1.26
N ASP A 149 3.97 -80.87 2.31
CA ASP A 149 5.15 -81.72 2.30
C ASP A 149 4.77 -83.19 2.49
N PHE A 150 5.03 -83.97 1.44
CA PHE A 150 4.79 -85.40 1.33
C PHE A 150 6.07 -86.22 1.16
N ARG A 151 7.24 -85.69 1.54
CA ARG A 151 8.50 -86.42 1.43
C ARG A 151 8.47 -87.76 2.14
N ASN A 152 9.11 -88.79 1.59
CA ASN A 152 9.21 -90.12 2.20
C ASN A 152 7.85 -90.70 2.67
N ASN A 153 6.83 -90.70 1.80
CA ASN A 153 5.49 -91.22 2.12
C ASN A 153 5.09 -92.49 1.36
N LYS A 154 6.02 -93.06 0.56
CA LYS A 154 5.78 -94.22 -0.31
C LYS A 154 4.65 -93.99 -1.32
N ILE A 155 4.51 -92.76 -1.84
CA ILE A 155 3.47 -92.41 -2.82
C ILE A 155 3.78 -93.06 -4.16
N GLY A 156 2.88 -93.94 -4.63
CA GLY A 156 2.98 -94.60 -5.92
C GLY A 156 2.42 -93.79 -7.11
N PRO A 157 2.59 -94.28 -8.35
CA PRO A 157 2.25 -93.52 -9.55
C PRO A 157 0.76 -93.16 -9.71
N GLN A 158 -0.14 -94.06 -9.33
CA GLN A 158 -1.60 -93.87 -9.41
C GLN A 158 -2.10 -92.86 -8.36
N ALA A 159 -1.56 -92.94 -7.15
CA ALA A 159 -1.79 -91.96 -6.08
C ALA A 159 -1.32 -90.57 -6.52
N ALA A 160 -0.11 -90.49 -7.10
CA ALA A 160 0.43 -89.25 -7.65
C ALA A 160 -0.43 -88.70 -8.81
N GLN A 161 -0.95 -89.54 -9.69
CA GLN A 161 -1.89 -89.13 -10.74
C GLN A 161 -3.19 -88.57 -10.16
N SER A 162 -3.69 -89.14 -9.07
CA SER A 162 -4.89 -88.63 -8.38
C SER A 162 -4.64 -87.25 -7.77
N LEU A 163 -3.51 -87.08 -7.07
CA LEU A 163 -3.05 -85.79 -6.55
C LEU A 163 -2.92 -84.76 -7.68
N ALA A 164 -2.32 -85.18 -8.79
CA ALA A 164 -2.13 -84.36 -9.96
C ALA A 164 -3.44 -83.83 -10.56
N ASN A 165 -4.44 -84.71 -10.67
CA ASN A 165 -5.76 -84.35 -11.18
C ASN A 165 -6.51 -83.38 -10.26
N ALA A 166 -6.36 -83.51 -8.94
CA ALA A 166 -6.96 -82.56 -8.01
C ALA A 166 -6.34 -81.17 -8.14
N LEU A 167 -5.01 -81.08 -8.29
CA LEU A 167 -4.28 -79.82 -8.40
C LEU A 167 -4.58 -79.06 -9.70
N LYS A 168 -5.17 -79.70 -10.73
CA LYS A 168 -5.72 -78.98 -11.90
C LYS A 168 -6.73 -77.91 -11.50
N HIS A 169 -7.48 -78.14 -10.41
CA HIS A 169 -8.56 -77.28 -9.95
C HIS A 169 -8.20 -76.49 -8.69
N ASN A 170 -7.19 -76.92 -7.93
CA ASN A 170 -6.73 -76.16 -6.78
C ASN A 170 -6.05 -74.86 -7.26
N THR A 171 -6.41 -73.73 -6.65
CA THR A 171 -5.91 -72.40 -7.02
C THR A 171 -5.18 -71.71 -5.86
N ASN A 172 -4.72 -72.45 -4.86
CA ASN A 172 -4.12 -71.86 -3.66
C ASN A 172 -2.77 -72.48 -3.27
N LEU A 173 -2.57 -73.78 -3.53
CA LEU A 173 -1.31 -74.46 -3.23
C LEU A 173 -0.21 -73.87 -4.12
N LYS A 174 0.87 -73.44 -3.47
CA LYS A 174 2.06 -72.81 -4.07
C LYS A 174 3.25 -73.76 -4.08
N ARG A 175 3.39 -74.55 -3.01
CA ARG A 175 4.50 -75.49 -2.84
C ARG A 175 4.01 -76.90 -2.58
N LEU A 176 4.56 -77.85 -3.33
CA LEU A 176 4.36 -79.27 -3.11
C LEU A 176 5.70 -79.98 -3.12
N ASP A 177 6.02 -80.67 -2.02
CA ASP A 177 7.22 -81.48 -1.92
C ASP A 177 6.87 -82.97 -1.92
N LEU A 178 7.38 -83.69 -2.92
CA LEU A 178 7.16 -85.11 -3.12
C LEU A 178 8.48 -85.89 -3.13
N ARG A 179 9.60 -85.30 -2.69
CA ARG A 179 10.92 -85.97 -2.77
C ARG A 179 10.92 -87.33 -2.07
N TRP A 180 11.68 -88.27 -2.63
CA TRP A 180 11.85 -89.62 -2.09
C TRP A 180 10.51 -90.38 -1.95
N ASN A 181 9.78 -90.48 -3.07
CA ASN A 181 8.59 -91.32 -3.22
C ASN A 181 8.75 -92.19 -4.49
N ASN A 182 7.69 -92.87 -4.94
CA ASN A 182 7.68 -93.68 -6.16
C ASN A 182 6.65 -93.14 -7.17
N VAL A 183 6.68 -91.83 -7.44
CA VAL A 183 5.74 -91.18 -8.37
C VAL A 183 5.84 -91.75 -9.80
N GLY A 184 7.06 -92.10 -10.25
CA GLY A 184 7.31 -92.75 -11.53
C GLY A 184 6.87 -91.96 -12.77
N LEU A 185 7.07 -92.53 -13.96
CA LEU A 185 6.74 -91.88 -15.24
C LEU A 185 5.26 -91.46 -15.34
N ILE A 186 4.33 -92.29 -14.88
CA ILE A 186 2.88 -92.01 -14.97
C ILE A 186 2.53 -90.78 -14.14
N GLY A 187 2.99 -90.73 -12.89
CA GLY A 187 2.76 -89.58 -12.02
C GLY A 187 3.47 -88.33 -12.54
N GLY A 188 4.71 -88.45 -13.02
CA GLY A 188 5.45 -87.35 -13.65
C GLY A 188 4.72 -86.74 -14.85
N ARG A 189 4.19 -87.57 -15.75
CA ARG A 189 3.37 -87.09 -16.88
C ARG A 189 2.08 -86.42 -16.41
N ALA A 190 1.43 -86.96 -15.40
CA ALA A 190 0.26 -86.31 -14.81
C ALA A 190 0.61 -84.94 -14.21
N PHE A 191 1.79 -84.79 -13.59
CA PHE A 191 2.31 -83.51 -13.12
C PHE A 191 2.58 -82.52 -14.25
N LEU A 192 3.23 -82.97 -15.32
CA LEU A 192 3.42 -82.12 -16.49
C LEU A 192 2.09 -81.65 -17.10
N ASP A 193 1.09 -82.54 -17.16
CA ASP A 193 -0.22 -82.22 -17.74
C ASP A 193 -1.06 -81.28 -16.88
N MET A 194 -1.00 -81.32 -15.54
CA MET A 194 -1.77 -80.33 -14.76
C MET A 194 -1.20 -78.94 -14.85
N LEU A 195 0.12 -78.78 -14.98
CA LEU A 195 0.77 -77.47 -15.02
C LEU A 195 0.38 -76.66 -16.27
N LYS A 196 -0.28 -77.28 -17.24
CA LYS A 196 -0.97 -76.56 -18.34
C LYS A 196 -2.14 -75.70 -17.84
N TRP A 197 -2.79 -76.12 -16.74
CA TRP A 197 -4.00 -75.51 -16.19
C TRP A 197 -3.74 -74.81 -14.85
N ASN A 198 -2.96 -75.44 -13.97
CA ASN A 198 -2.61 -74.85 -12.69
C ASN A 198 -1.52 -73.79 -12.89
N THR A 199 -1.82 -72.54 -12.51
CA THR A 199 -0.86 -71.43 -12.55
C THR A 199 -0.42 -70.93 -11.17
N THR A 200 -0.78 -71.67 -10.10
CA THR A 200 -0.56 -71.25 -8.71
C THR A 200 0.60 -71.98 -8.06
N LEU A 201 0.85 -73.22 -8.47
CA LEU A 201 2.00 -74.00 -8.03
C LEU A 201 3.27 -73.42 -8.66
N SER A 202 4.16 -72.89 -7.80
CA SER A 202 5.41 -72.23 -8.16
C SER A 202 6.65 -72.94 -7.62
N GLU A 203 6.45 -73.99 -6.82
CA GLU A 203 7.48 -74.93 -6.37
C GLU A 203 6.92 -76.36 -6.35
N LEU A 204 7.57 -77.27 -7.08
CA LEU A 204 7.22 -78.69 -7.13
C LEU A 204 8.52 -79.51 -7.08
N GLU A 205 8.76 -80.15 -5.94
CA GLU A 205 9.97 -80.92 -5.71
C GLU A 205 9.72 -82.41 -5.92
N LEU A 206 10.39 -82.99 -6.92
CA LEU A 206 10.19 -84.37 -7.36
C LEU A 206 11.48 -85.22 -7.32
N THR A 207 12.55 -84.73 -6.72
CA THR A 207 13.82 -85.46 -6.62
C THR A 207 13.64 -86.85 -5.97
N GLY A 208 14.24 -87.89 -6.54
CA GLY A 208 14.17 -89.25 -5.99
C GLY A 208 12.82 -89.94 -6.19
N ASN A 209 12.18 -89.76 -7.36
CA ASN A 209 10.87 -90.33 -7.70
C ASN A 209 10.83 -91.24 -8.93
N GLU A 210 11.99 -91.63 -9.48
CA GLU A 210 12.07 -92.47 -10.69
C GLU A 210 11.34 -91.85 -11.91
N ILE A 211 11.31 -90.51 -12.00
CA ILE A 211 10.74 -89.78 -13.14
C ILE A 211 11.86 -89.53 -14.15
N PRO A 212 11.64 -89.79 -15.46
CA PRO A 212 12.62 -89.46 -16.48
C PRO A 212 13.00 -87.97 -16.52
N GLU A 213 14.28 -87.71 -16.79
CA GLU A 213 14.90 -86.39 -16.68
C GLU A 213 14.28 -85.35 -17.65
N ASP A 214 13.85 -85.78 -18.83
CA ASP A 214 13.14 -84.95 -19.82
C ASP A 214 11.81 -84.42 -19.30
N ILE A 215 11.07 -85.26 -18.56
CA ILE A 215 9.82 -84.88 -17.91
C ILE A 215 10.09 -83.92 -16.75
N ILE A 216 11.11 -84.20 -15.92
CA ILE A 216 11.52 -83.28 -14.83
C ILE A 216 11.88 -81.91 -15.39
N LYS A 217 12.71 -81.83 -16.44
CA LYS A 217 13.07 -80.57 -17.10
C LYS A 217 11.82 -79.80 -17.58
N SER A 218 10.88 -80.49 -18.22
CA SER A 218 9.63 -79.89 -18.69
C SER A 218 8.73 -79.38 -17.56
N ILE A 219 8.69 -80.12 -16.44
CA ILE A 219 8.00 -79.70 -15.21
C ILE A 219 8.66 -78.45 -14.64
N SER A 220 10.00 -78.43 -14.50
CA SER A 220 10.74 -77.28 -13.97
C SER A 220 10.47 -76.01 -14.78
N LEU A 221 10.49 -76.08 -16.11
CA LEU A 221 10.15 -74.95 -16.98
C LEU A 221 8.70 -74.47 -16.78
N SER A 222 7.76 -75.40 -16.61
CA SER A 222 6.34 -75.06 -16.40
C SER A 222 6.11 -74.39 -15.05
N VAL A 223 6.82 -74.82 -14.00
CA VAL A 223 6.78 -74.24 -12.66
C VAL A 223 7.48 -72.88 -12.62
N GLU A 224 8.61 -72.73 -13.32
CA GLU A 224 9.31 -71.45 -13.49
C GLU A 224 8.41 -70.41 -14.15
N ARG A 225 7.70 -70.78 -15.23
CA ARG A 225 6.69 -69.93 -15.87
C ARG A 225 5.62 -69.44 -14.88
N ASN A 226 5.15 -70.33 -14.00
CA ASN A 226 4.17 -69.95 -12.97
C ASN A 226 4.77 -68.98 -11.94
N ARG A 227 6.02 -69.20 -11.52
CA ARG A 227 6.76 -68.32 -10.61
C ARG A 227 6.97 -66.91 -11.21
N ASP A 228 7.38 -66.83 -12.48
CA ASP A 228 7.58 -65.57 -13.19
C ASP A 228 6.28 -64.81 -13.40
N LYS A 229 5.19 -65.52 -13.71
CA LYS A 229 3.85 -64.93 -13.78
C LYS A 229 3.45 -64.32 -12.43
N GLN A 230 3.66 -65.03 -11.32
CA GLN A 230 3.36 -64.51 -9.98
C GLN A 230 4.22 -63.30 -9.62
N LYS A 231 5.51 -63.31 -9.95
CA LYS A 231 6.41 -62.16 -9.75
C LYS A 231 5.92 -60.94 -10.53
N THR A 232 5.59 -61.11 -11.80
CA THR A 232 5.08 -60.04 -12.68
C THR A 232 3.74 -59.50 -12.17
N GLU A 233 2.83 -60.37 -11.74
CA GLU A 233 1.56 -59.96 -11.14
C GLU A 233 1.75 -59.17 -9.83
N MET A 234 2.72 -59.56 -9.00
CA MET A 234 3.07 -58.83 -7.77
C MET A 234 3.64 -57.44 -8.09
N GLU A 235 4.58 -57.35 -9.03
CA GLU A 235 5.16 -56.09 -9.49
C GLU A 235 4.07 -55.15 -10.05
N ASN A 236 3.16 -55.67 -10.88
CA ASN A 236 2.02 -54.89 -11.40
C ASN A 236 1.08 -54.41 -10.29
N LYS A 237 0.81 -55.22 -9.27
CA LYS A 237 0.01 -54.82 -8.10
C LYS A 237 0.70 -53.70 -7.31
N ILE A 238 2.00 -53.82 -7.07
CA ILE A 238 2.80 -52.79 -6.37
C ILE A 238 2.78 -51.49 -7.19
N HIS A 239 3.05 -51.56 -8.49
CA HIS A 239 3.04 -50.40 -9.38
C HIS A 239 1.68 -49.71 -9.40
N THR A 240 0.59 -50.48 -9.50
CA THR A 240 -0.78 -49.95 -9.46
C THR A 240 -1.09 -49.28 -8.12
N SER A 241 -0.67 -49.87 -7.00
CA SER A 241 -0.84 -49.27 -5.66
C SER A 241 -0.09 -47.95 -5.53
N HIS A 242 1.15 -47.89 -6.04
CA HIS A 242 1.96 -46.67 -6.03
C HIS A 242 1.37 -45.57 -6.91
N LEU A 243 0.88 -45.91 -8.10
CA LEU A 243 0.18 -44.99 -8.99
C LEU A 243 -1.07 -44.42 -8.30
N ASN A 244 -1.88 -45.27 -7.66
CA ASN A 244 -3.06 -44.84 -6.92
C ASN A 244 -2.71 -43.91 -5.74
N SER A 245 -1.63 -44.20 -4.99
CA SER A 245 -1.19 -43.30 -3.92
C SER A 245 -0.72 -41.94 -4.45
N THR A 246 -0.04 -41.94 -5.61
CA THR A 246 0.46 -40.72 -6.25
C THR A 246 -0.69 -39.87 -6.78
N LEU A 247 -1.67 -40.49 -7.44
CA LEU A 247 -2.89 -39.83 -7.89
C LEU A 247 -3.65 -39.19 -6.72
N LYS A 248 -3.78 -39.92 -5.60
CA LYS A 248 -4.43 -39.39 -4.39
C LYS A 248 -3.67 -38.18 -3.83
N ALA A 249 -2.35 -38.25 -3.74
CA ALA A 249 -1.52 -37.15 -3.26
C ALA A 249 -1.63 -35.92 -4.17
N LEU A 250 -1.59 -36.10 -5.49
CA LEU A 250 -1.78 -35.02 -6.46
C LEU A 250 -3.18 -34.39 -6.34
N GLN A 251 -4.22 -35.21 -6.16
CA GLN A 251 -5.58 -34.71 -5.97
C GLN A 251 -5.70 -33.89 -4.68
N THR A 252 -5.10 -34.35 -3.57
CA THR A 252 -5.06 -33.59 -2.31
C THR A 252 -4.33 -32.26 -2.48
N SER A 253 -3.14 -32.27 -3.07
CA SER A 253 -2.35 -31.06 -3.33
C SER A 253 -3.08 -30.08 -4.25
N HIS A 254 -3.76 -30.58 -5.29
CA HIS A 254 -4.58 -29.76 -6.18
C HIS A 254 -5.73 -29.08 -5.44
N ASN A 255 -6.45 -29.81 -4.59
CA ASN A 255 -7.55 -29.28 -3.80
C ASN A 255 -7.08 -28.22 -2.79
N GLU A 256 -5.94 -28.45 -2.12
CA GLU A 256 -5.32 -27.46 -1.23
C GLU A 256 -4.93 -26.19 -1.99
N THR A 257 -4.35 -26.35 -3.19
CA THR A 257 -3.97 -25.22 -4.05
C THR A 257 -5.20 -24.42 -4.50
N LEU A 258 -6.27 -25.09 -4.91
CA LEU A 258 -7.54 -24.44 -5.26
C LEU A 258 -8.14 -23.70 -4.08
N SER A 259 -8.13 -24.30 -2.88
CA SER A 259 -8.62 -23.66 -1.65
C SER A 259 -7.81 -22.39 -1.34
N ASN A 260 -6.48 -22.45 -1.44
CA ASN A 260 -5.61 -21.29 -1.25
C ASN A 260 -5.86 -20.18 -2.29
N PHE A 261 -6.09 -20.53 -3.56
CA PHE A 261 -6.47 -19.55 -4.58
C PHE A 261 -7.82 -18.91 -4.28
N SER A 262 -8.81 -19.70 -3.83
CA SER A 262 -10.12 -19.19 -3.43
C SER A 262 -10.01 -18.20 -2.26
N LEU A 263 -9.18 -18.50 -1.25
CA LEU A 263 -8.93 -17.60 -0.13
C LEU A 263 -8.28 -16.28 -0.59
N LYS A 264 -7.21 -16.36 -1.40
CA LYS A 264 -6.56 -15.17 -1.97
C LYS A 264 -7.50 -14.33 -2.83
N TYR A 265 -8.38 -14.97 -3.60
CA TYR A 265 -9.38 -14.28 -4.40
C TYR A 265 -10.34 -13.48 -3.50
N HIS A 266 -10.87 -14.09 -2.44
CA HIS A 266 -11.74 -13.39 -1.49
C HIS A 266 -11.03 -12.25 -0.74
N GLU A 267 -9.76 -12.42 -0.35
CA GLU A 267 -8.95 -11.33 0.21
C GLU A 267 -8.78 -10.17 -0.77
N SER A 268 -8.49 -10.47 -2.04
CA SER A 268 -8.39 -9.46 -3.09
C SER A 268 -9.73 -8.76 -3.35
N GLU A 269 -10.85 -9.48 -3.25
CA GLU A 269 -12.18 -8.90 -3.42
C GLU A 269 -12.54 -7.97 -2.26
N ASN A 270 -12.23 -8.37 -1.03
CA ASN A 270 -12.42 -7.54 0.17
C ASN A 270 -11.57 -6.26 0.12
N THR A 271 -10.30 -6.36 -0.29
CA THR A 271 -9.43 -5.19 -0.45
C THR A 271 -9.95 -4.26 -1.55
N ARG A 272 -10.40 -4.80 -2.70
CA ARG A 272 -11.03 -4.01 -3.77
C ARG A 272 -12.28 -3.29 -3.27
N SER A 273 -13.14 -3.97 -2.50
CA SER A 273 -14.35 -3.38 -1.91
C SER A 273 -14.01 -2.22 -0.97
N ASN A 274 -13.04 -2.41 -0.07
CA ASN A 274 -12.57 -1.36 0.84
C ASN A 274 -12.00 -0.15 0.08
N LEU A 275 -11.19 -0.39 -0.94
CA LEU A 275 -10.62 0.67 -1.76
C LEU A 275 -11.70 1.45 -2.52
N SER A 276 -12.75 0.75 -3.00
CA SER A 276 -13.92 1.38 -3.62
C SER A 276 -14.62 2.33 -2.66
N ILE A 277 -14.85 1.91 -1.41
CA ILE A 277 -15.48 2.74 -0.37
C ILE A 277 -14.61 3.97 -0.06
N GLN A 278 -13.29 3.80 0.04
CA GLN A 278 -12.36 4.93 0.25
C GLN A 278 -12.36 5.91 -0.92
N LEU A 279 -12.37 5.41 -2.16
CA LEU A 279 -12.43 6.23 -3.36
C LEU A 279 -13.72 7.06 -3.40
N GLU A 280 -14.86 6.46 -3.08
CA GLU A 280 -16.14 7.17 -2.98
C GLU A 280 -16.11 8.27 -1.92
N LYS A 281 -15.45 8.03 -0.78
CA LYS A 281 -15.29 9.04 0.26
C LYS A 281 -14.44 10.21 -0.22
N ALA A 282 -13.29 9.95 -0.84
CA ALA A 282 -12.43 10.99 -1.39
C ALA A 282 -13.14 11.81 -2.48
N ILE A 283 -13.92 11.17 -3.35
CA ILE A 283 -14.74 11.86 -4.35
C ILE A 283 -15.75 12.81 -3.69
N ARG A 284 -16.39 12.41 -2.58
CA ARG A 284 -17.30 13.28 -1.82
C ARG A 284 -16.56 14.49 -1.23
N GLU A 285 -15.42 14.27 -0.58
CA GLU A 285 -14.59 15.35 -0.01
C GLU A 285 -14.14 16.35 -1.09
N ILE A 286 -13.70 15.87 -2.27
CA ILE A 286 -13.35 16.73 -3.40
C ILE A 286 -14.55 17.54 -3.89
N LYS A 287 -15.76 16.96 -3.93
CA LYS A 287 -16.97 17.69 -4.31
C LYS A 287 -17.26 18.82 -3.32
N GLU A 288 -17.19 18.57 -2.02
CA GLU A 288 -17.39 19.59 -0.98
C GLU A 288 -16.36 20.73 -1.11
N VAL A 289 -15.08 20.41 -1.28
CA VAL A 289 -14.02 21.41 -1.47
C VAL A 289 -14.25 22.24 -2.74
N ASN A 290 -14.70 21.62 -3.84
CA ASN A 290 -15.01 22.35 -5.07
C ASN A 290 -16.22 23.27 -4.92
N GLU A 291 -17.23 22.90 -4.13
CA GLU A 291 -18.35 23.78 -3.80
C GLU A 291 -17.89 24.99 -2.99
N ILE A 292 -17.03 24.78 -1.98
CA ILE A 292 -16.43 25.85 -1.19
C ILE A 292 -15.58 26.76 -2.09
N ARG A 293 -14.74 26.19 -2.97
CA ARG A 293 -13.91 26.97 -3.91
C ARG A 293 -14.78 27.85 -4.80
N ARG A 294 -15.89 27.31 -5.31
CA ARG A 294 -16.84 28.05 -6.13
C ARG A 294 -17.47 29.22 -5.37
N ASP A 295 -17.84 29.04 -4.10
CA ASP A 295 -18.34 30.12 -3.25
C ASP A 295 -17.28 31.20 -3.02
N PHE A 296 -16.03 30.80 -2.75
CA PHE A 296 -14.90 31.74 -2.64
C PHE A 296 -14.63 32.52 -3.92
N GLU A 297 -14.65 31.86 -5.08
CA GLU A 297 -14.49 32.52 -6.39
C GLU A 297 -15.58 33.59 -6.60
N LEU A 298 -16.84 33.28 -6.29
CA LEU A 298 -17.95 34.24 -6.37
C LEU A 298 -17.75 35.45 -5.44
N ARG A 299 -17.30 35.22 -4.20
CA ARG A 299 -17.01 36.31 -3.25
C ARG A 299 -15.82 37.15 -3.70
N LEU A 300 -14.77 36.53 -4.24
CA LEU A 300 -13.60 37.24 -4.76
C LEU A 300 -13.99 38.15 -5.94
N ASP A 301 -14.84 37.64 -6.84
CA ASP A 301 -15.40 38.43 -7.94
C ASP A 301 -16.20 39.63 -7.42
N GLN A 302 -17.02 39.43 -6.38
CA GLN A 302 -17.77 40.52 -5.75
C GLN A 302 -16.84 41.59 -5.17
N VAL A 303 -15.85 41.19 -4.35
CA VAL A 303 -14.88 42.12 -3.76
C VAL A 303 -14.09 42.86 -4.84
N THR A 304 -13.76 42.17 -5.93
CA THR A 304 -13.06 42.79 -7.07
C THR A 304 -13.92 43.85 -7.74
N ARG A 305 -15.22 43.60 -7.93
CA ARG A 305 -16.17 44.61 -8.43
C ARG A 305 -16.30 45.80 -7.48
N GLU A 306 -16.44 45.55 -6.19
CA GLU A 306 -16.51 46.61 -5.17
C GLU A 306 -15.25 47.47 -5.17
N LYS A 307 -14.06 46.86 -5.22
CA LYS A 307 -12.78 47.56 -5.38
C LYS A 307 -12.76 48.44 -6.63
N ASN A 308 -13.17 47.89 -7.78
CA ASN A 308 -13.15 48.64 -9.05
C ASN A 308 -14.10 49.84 -9.00
N ASN A 309 -15.32 49.67 -8.47
CA ASN A 309 -16.28 50.75 -8.27
C ASN A 309 -15.72 51.85 -7.34
N LEU A 310 -15.06 51.45 -6.26
CA LEU A 310 -14.42 52.40 -5.34
C LEU A 310 -13.28 53.16 -6.05
N PHE A 311 -12.48 52.46 -6.86
CA PHE A 311 -11.40 53.08 -7.63
C PHE A 311 -11.94 54.08 -8.65
N GLU A 312 -12.99 53.73 -9.40
CA GLU A 312 -13.67 54.65 -10.33
C GLU A 312 -14.21 55.89 -9.60
N THR A 313 -14.81 55.70 -8.41
CA THR A 313 -15.31 56.81 -7.59
C THR A 313 -14.17 57.72 -7.12
N LEU A 314 -13.07 57.13 -6.63
CA LEU A 314 -11.89 57.88 -6.20
C LEU A 314 -11.22 58.62 -7.36
N GLU A 315 -11.16 58.01 -8.54
CA GLU A 315 -10.61 58.64 -9.74
C GLU A 315 -11.48 59.81 -10.20
N ALA A 316 -12.81 59.67 -10.15
CA ALA A 316 -13.75 60.75 -10.41
C ALA A 316 -13.58 61.91 -9.39
N GLU A 317 -13.40 61.60 -8.10
CA GLU A 317 -13.11 62.61 -7.08
C GLU A 317 -11.76 63.30 -7.31
N ARG A 318 -10.71 62.56 -7.65
CA ARG A 318 -9.39 63.14 -7.97
C ARG A 318 -9.48 64.08 -9.18
N LEU A 319 -10.20 63.68 -10.22
CA LEU A 319 -10.41 64.52 -11.40
C LEU A 319 -11.19 65.79 -11.04
N ASN A 320 -12.28 65.66 -10.28
CA ASN A 320 -13.06 66.80 -9.80
C ASN A 320 -12.22 67.76 -8.95
N ASN A 321 -11.39 67.23 -8.05
CA ASN A 321 -10.48 68.03 -7.24
C ASN A 321 -9.39 68.69 -8.08
N SER A 322 -8.86 68.02 -9.10
CA SER A 322 -7.92 68.61 -10.06
C SER A 322 -8.55 69.80 -10.79
N VAL A 323 -9.77 69.63 -11.30
CA VAL A 323 -10.51 70.71 -11.98
C VAL A 323 -10.76 71.89 -11.03
N LYS A 324 -11.11 71.63 -9.77
CA LYS A 324 -11.24 72.67 -8.75
C LYS A 324 -9.90 73.38 -8.49
N PHE A 325 -8.80 72.65 -8.43
CA PHE A 325 -7.46 73.20 -8.21
C PHE A 325 -7.03 74.08 -9.40
N ASP A 326 -7.22 73.61 -10.63
CA ASP A 326 -6.95 74.38 -11.85
C ASP A 326 -7.78 75.66 -11.90
N LYS A 327 -9.05 75.59 -11.50
CA LYS A 327 -9.93 76.76 -11.40
C LYS A 327 -9.38 77.76 -10.39
N ILE A 328 -9.03 77.31 -9.18
CA ILE A 328 -8.43 78.17 -8.14
C ILE A 328 -7.13 78.78 -8.67
N GLN A 329 -6.26 78.02 -9.33
CA GLN A 329 -5.01 78.51 -9.88
C GLN A 329 -5.24 79.58 -10.96
N LYS A 330 -6.25 79.39 -11.82
CA LYS A 330 -6.64 80.35 -12.86
C LYS A 330 -7.22 81.63 -12.27
N ASP A 331 -8.08 81.52 -11.25
CA ASP A 331 -8.64 82.66 -10.53
C ASP A 331 -7.53 83.44 -9.80
N LEU A 332 -6.56 82.74 -9.21
CA LEU A 332 -5.42 83.36 -8.52
C LEU A 332 -4.47 84.07 -9.50
N LEU A 333 -4.28 83.52 -10.71
CA LEU A 333 -3.56 84.18 -11.80
C LEU A 333 -4.29 85.44 -12.28
N SER A 334 -5.61 85.40 -12.47
CA SER A 334 -6.37 86.58 -12.91
C SER A 334 -6.32 87.71 -11.88
N VAL A 335 -6.47 87.38 -10.58
CA VAL A 335 -6.32 88.34 -9.48
C VAL A 335 -4.91 88.93 -9.46
N ARG A 336 -3.87 88.12 -9.74
CA ARG A 336 -2.48 88.59 -9.80
C ARG A 336 -2.24 89.53 -10.99
N GLU A 337 -2.81 89.23 -12.15
CA GLU A 337 -2.76 90.11 -13.33
C GLU A 337 -3.49 91.42 -13.11
N GLU A 338 -4.68 91.40 -12.49
CA GLU A 338 -5.42 92.61 -12.12
C GLU A 338 -4.62 93.46 -11.13
N ARG A 339 -3.98 92.83 -10.13
CA ARG A 339 -3.13 93.53 -9.18
C ARG A 339 -1.93 94.18 -9.86
N LEU A 340 -1.24 93.47 -10.76
CA LEU A 340 -0.11 94.01 -11.52
C LEU A 340 -0.53 95.19 -12.41
N LYS A 341 -1.67 95.10 -13.09
CA LYS A 341 -2.23 96.21 -13.88
C LYS A 341 -2.54 97.44 -13.01
N ARG A 342 -3.07 97.22 -11.80
CA ARG A 342 -3.33 98.29 -10.82
C ARG A 342 -2.03 98.94 -10.32
N GLU A 343 -1.03 98.14 -9.99
CA GLU A 343 0.30 98.62 -9.55
C GLU A 343 0.98 99.43 -10.66
N ASP A 344 0.92 99.00 -11.93
CA ASP A 344 1.46 99.75 -13.08
C ASP A 344 0.71 101.10 -13.29
N GLN A 345 -0.63 101.11 -13.19
CA GLN A 345 -1.41 102.35 -13.25
C GLN A 345 -1.05 103.32 -12.12
N LEU A 346 -0.91 102.82 -10.89
CA LEU A 346 -0.50 103.63 -9.74
C LEU A 346 0.93 104.16 -9.91
N GLY A 347 1.87 103.36 -10.44
CA GLY A 347 3.23 103.79 -10.75
C GLY A 347 3.30 104.91 -11.80
N LYS A 348 2.45 104.83 -12.84
CA LYS A 348 2.30 105.89 -13.86
C LYS A 348 1.73 107.18 -13.27
N GLN A 349 0.72 107.08 -12.39
CA GLN A 349 0.15 108.23 -11.70
C GLN A 349 1.16 108.89 -10.76
N LEU A 350 1.90 108.09 -9.98
CA LEU A 350 2.94 108.57 -9.07
C LEU A 350 4.03 109.36 -9.83
N SER A 351 4.47 108.84 -10.98
CA SER A 351 5.48 109.49 -11.83
C SER A 351 5.00 110.84 -12.39
N SER A 352 3.72 110.92 -12.80
CA SER A 352 3.09 112.16 -13.29
C SER A 352 2.97 113.22 -12.19
N VAL A 353 2.58 112.80 -10.97
CA VAL A 353 2.50 113.70 -9.81
C VAL A 353 3.89 114.20 -9.41
N ASN A 354 4.90 113.33 -9.42
CA ASN A 354 6.27 113.73 -9.07
C ASN A 354 6.84 114.75 -10.07
N PHE A 355 6.57 114.58 -11.37
CA PHE A 355 6.98 115.55 -12.38
C PHE A 355 6.35 116.93 -12.15
N LYS A 356 5.04 116.97 -11.85
CA LYS A 356 4.33 118.21 -11.52
C LYS A 356 4.84 118.86 -10.23
N LEU A 357 5.18 118.06 -9.21
CA LEU A 357 5.71 118.57 -7.95
C LEU A 357 7.05 119.29 -8.18
N LEU A 358 7.98 118.67 -8.92
CA LEU A 358 9.28 119.24 -9.24
C LEU A 358 9.18 120.57 -10.02
N GLU A 359 8.22 120.64 -10.95
CA GLU A 359 7.93 121.85 -11.73
C GLU A 359 7.38 122.98 -10.84
N THR A 360 6.47 122.66 -9.90
CA THR A 360 5.95 123.64 -8.95
C THR A 360 6.98 124.13 -7.94
N GLU A 361 7.89 123.27 -7.47
CA GLU A 361 8.98 123.66 -6.57
C GLU A 361 9.98 124.60 -7.26
N SER A 362 10.28 124.36 -8.54
CA SER A 362 11.12 125.26 -9.35
C SER A 362 10.48 126.64 -9.52
N ASN A 363 9.16 126.69 -9.75
CA ASN A 363 8.42 127.95 -9.89
C ASN A 363 8.30 128.71 -8.57
N LEU A 364 8.17 128.02 -7.43
CA LEU A 364 8.11 128.65 -6.12
C LEU A 364 9.44 129.36 -5.80
N ARG A 365 10.58 128.72 -6.09
CA ARG A 365 11.92 129.29 -5.86
C ARG A 365 12.20 130.54 -6.70
N SER A 366 11.71 130.62 -7.94
CA SER A 366 11.91 131.82 -8.76
C SER A 366 11.11 133.01 -8.24
N LEU A 367 9.86 132.77 -7.81
CA LEU A 367 8.97 133.79 -7.25
C LEU A 367 9.46 134.32 -5.89
N GLU A 368 10.05 133.48 -5.05
CA GLU A 368 10.63 133.92 -3.77
C GLU A 368 11.81 134.89 -3.95
N VAL A 369 12.67 134.66 -4.95
CA VAL A 369 13.79 135.55 -5.27
C VAL A 369 13.28 136.91 -5.78
N GLU A 370 12.27 136.90 -6.65
CA GLU A 370 11.68 138.12 -7.22
C GLU A 370 11.01 139.00 -6.15
N ASN A 371 10.35 138.37 -5.17
CA ASN A 371 9.67 139.07 -4.07
C ASN A 371 10.65 139.77 -3.11
N GLU A 372 11.81 139.16 -2.84
CA GLU A 372 12.85 139.78 -2.00
C GLU A 372 13.55 140.96 -2.70
N VAL A 373 13.69 140.92 -4.03
CA VAL A 373 14.20 142.06 -4.81
C VAL A 373 13.24 143.25 -4.75
N LEU A 374 11.95 143.00 -4.99
CA LEU A 374 10.91 144.05 -4.97
C LEU A 374 10.75 144.72 -3.60
N LYS A 375 10.91 144.00 -2.50
CA LYS A 375 10.93 144.59 -1.15
C LYS A 375 12.09 145.55 -0.93
N ARG A 376 13.26 145.27 -1.52
CA ARG A 376 14.46 146.10 -1.42
C ARG A 376 14.29 147.42 -2.17
N ASP A 377 13.77 147.36 -3.40
CA ASP A 377 13.58 148.53 -4.26
C ASP A 377 12.51 149.47 -3.72
N LYS A 378 11.43 148.92 -3.13
CA LYS A 378 10.41 149.71 -2.43
C LYS A 378 10.99 150.55 -1.27
N LYS A 379 11.97 150.00 -0.54
CA LYS A 379 12.58 150.67 0.62
C LYS A 379 13.52 151.82 0.20
N LEU A 380 14.21 151.68 -0.93
CA LEU A 380 15.09 152.72 -1.48
C LEU A 380 14.26 153.90 -2.02
N LEU A 381 13.20 153.62 -2.79
CA LEU A 381 12.33 154.65 -3.37
C LEU A 381 11.62 155.51 -2.30
N LEU A 382 11.21 154.91 -1.17
CA LEU A 382 10.62 155.65 -0.05
C LEU A 382 11.62 156.63 0.60
N GLY A 383 12.91 156.28 0.67
CA GLY A 383 13.94 157.16 1.22
C GLY A 383 14.31 158.33 0.30
N ASP A 384 14.18 158.16 -1.02
CA ASP A 384 14.42 159.23 -1.98
C ASP A 384 13.27 160.26 -1.98
N ILE A 385 12.02 159.82 -1.80
CA ILE A 385 10.84 160.70 -1.72
C ILE A 385 10.93 161.65 -0.51
N ASP A 386 11.40 161.18 0.65
CA ASP A 386 11.53 162.02 1.85
C ASP A 386 12.62 163.09 1.69
N LYS A 387 13.73 162.77 1.02
CA LYS A 387 14.80 163.75 0.70
C LYS A 387 14.37 164.83 -0.30
N PHE A 388 13.44 164.51 -1.22
CA PHE A 388 12.90 165.51 -2.14
C PHE A 388 11.94 166.47 -1.45
N LYS A 389 11.14 165.99 -0.48
CA LYS A 389 10.24 166.86 0.32
C LYS A 389 10.98 167.85 1.21
N GLU A 390 12.11 167.46 1.82
CA GLU A 390 12.92 168.40 2.60
C GLU A 390 13.57 169.50 1.73
N LYS A 391 14.00 169.16 0.51
CA LYS A 391 14.55 170.16 -0.44
C LYS A 391 13.50 171.15 -0.92
N GLU A 392 12.26 170.74 -1.08
CA GLU A 392 11.16 171.59 -1.52
C GLU A 392 10.82 172.66 -0.47
N ILE A 393 10.82 172.30 0.82
CA ILE A 393 10.56 173.22 1.93
C ILE A 393 11.67 174.28 2.05
N VAL A 394 12.93 173.87 2.00
CA VAL A 394 14.09 174.79 2.10
C VAL A 394 14.18 175.75 0.90
N LEU A 395 13.76 175.32 -0.28
CA LEU A 395 13.75 176.18 -1.47
C LEU A 395 12.65 177.24 -1.37
N ASN A 396 11.49 176.90 -0.81
CA ASN A 396 10.35 177.80 -0.73
C ASN A 396 10.59 178.95 0.27
N GLU A 397 11.19 178.66 1.43
CA GLU A 397 11.56 179.68 2.42
C GLU A 397 12.62 180.67 1.87
N SER A 398 13.53 180.20 1.02
CA SER A 398 14.55 181.05 0.37
C SER A 398 13.97 182.00 -0.68
N TRP A 399 12.84 181.63 -1.30
CA TRP A 399 12.18 182.45 -2.31
C TRP A 399 11.30 183.54 -1.66
N GLU A 400 10.60 183.26 -0.56
CA GLU A 400 9.78 184.26 0.14
C GLU A 400 10.61 185.40 0.74
N GLU A 401 11.81 185.10 1.27
CA GLU A 401 12.71 186.12 1.83
C GLU A 401 13.29 187.08 0.76
N LYS A 402 13.43 186.61 -0.49
CA LYS A 402 13.87 187.42 -1.64
C LYS A 402 12.78 188.35 -2.14
N VAL A 403 11.53 187.92 -2.13
CA VAL A 403 10.38 188.72 -2.55
C VAL A 403 10.16 189.89 -1.58
N LEU A 404 10.25 189.65 -0.27
CA LEU A 404 10.10 190.69 0.75
C LEU A 404 11.19 191.78 0.67
N LYS A 405 12.44 191.42 0.34
CA LYS A 405 13.54 192.39 0.13
C LYS A 405 13.38 193.22 -1.14
N LEU A 406 12.72 192.69 -2.17
CA LEU A 406 12.46 193.42 -3.42
C LEU A 406 11.31 194.42 -3.26
N GLU A 407 10.24 194.06 -2.55
CA GLU A 407 9.10 194.95 -2.32
C GLU A 407 9.45 196.15 -1.43
N LEU A 408 10.28 195.94 -0.40
CA LEU A 408 10.75 197.02 0.48
C LEU A 408 11.65 198.02 -0.28
N ASN A 409 12.46 197.52 -1.23
CA ASN A 409 13.34 198.36 -2.04
C ASN A 409 12.57 199.12 -3.13
N PHE A 410 11.49 198.55 -3.67
CA PHE A 410 10.70 199.18 -4.71
C PHE A 410 9.88 200.36 -4.16
N ASN A 411 9.26 200.19 -2.99
CA ASN A 411 8.42 201.25 -2.41
C ASN A 411 9.24 202.43 -1.87
N ASN A 412 10.43 202.18 -1.28
CA ASN A 412 11.36 203.26 -0.90
C ASN A 412 11.88 204.05 -2.12
N LYS A 413 11.99 203.41 -3.28
CA LYS A 413 12.36 204.08 -4.54
C LYS A 413 11.21 204.88 -5.13
N LEU A 414 9.97 204.42 -4.98
CA LEU A 414 8.78 205.14 -5.45
C LEU A 414 8.56 206.45 -4.68
N ASP A 415 8.80 206.45 -3.37
CA ASP A 415 8.70 207.64 -2.51
C ASP A 415 9.81 208.67 -2.79
N SER A 416 10.99 208.21 -3.23
CA SER A 416 12.08 209.10 -3.65
C SER A 416 11.85 209.77 -5.01
N LEU A 417 11.04 209.16 -5.89
CA LEU A 417 10.82 209.66 -7.26
C LEU A 417 9.68 210.68 -7.36
N LYS A 418 8.70 210.68 -6.45
CA LYS A 418 7.69 211.75 -6.43
C LYS A 418 8.22 213.05 -5.85
N LYS A 419 9.11 212.98 -4.84
CA LYS A 419 9.83 214.15 -4.31
C LYS A 419 10.80 214.80 -5.31
N PHE A 420 11.16 214.12 -6.42
CA PHE A 420 12.03 214.69 -7.46
C PHE A 420 11.25 215.38 -8.59
N LYS A 421 10.00 214.99 -8.87
CA LYS A 421 9.20 215.63 -9.92
C LYS A 421 8.61 216.98 -9.47
N ASP A 422 8.36 217.13 -8.17
CA ASP A 422 8.01 218.41 -7.55
C ASP A 422 9.17 219.43 -7.58
N HIS A 423 10.39 219.03 -8.01
CA HIS A 423 11.57 219.90 -8.06
C HIS A 423 12.05 220.25 -9.50
N GLU A 424 11.62 219.54 -10.56
CA GLU A 424 12.21 219.69 -11.91
C GLU A 424 11.39 220.51 -12.93
N LEU A 425 10.15 220.92 -12.65
CA LEU A 425 9.42 221.78 -13.62
C LEU A 425 8.73 223.02 -13.08
N ASP A 426 8.92 223.31 -11.79
CA ASP A 426 9.09 224.69 -11.31
C ASP A 426 10.34 225.36 -11.93
N GLU A 427 11.28 224.62 -12.56
CA GLU A 427 12.42 225.16 -13.31
C GLU A 427 12.17 225.42 -14.81
N LYS A 428 11.20 224.75 -15.48
CA LYS A 428 10.90 225.05 -16.91
C LYS A 428 9.83 226.12 -17.11
N VAL A 429 9.10 226.47 -16.05
CA VAL A 429 8.41 227.76 -15.95
C VAL A 429 9.42 228.92 -16.03
N LYS A 430 10.71 228.72 -15.73
CA LYS A 430 11.73 229.80 -15.71
C LYS A 430 12.62 229.95 -16.96
N ARG A 431 12.58 229.05 -17.96
CA ARG A 431 13.60 229.03 -19.07
C ARG A 431 13.13 229.29 -20.51
N PHE A 432 11.83 229.41 -20.81
CA PHE A 432 11.37 229.82 -22.15
C PHE A 432 10.53 231.10 -22.19
N GLU A 433 10.20 231.65 -21.03
CA GLU A 433 9.96 233.09 -20.87
C GLU A 433 11.25 233.92 -21.16
N GLU A 434 12.44 233.28 -21.27
CA GLU A 434 13.72 233.93 -21.61
C GLU A 434 14.13 233.94 -23.10
N LYS A 435 13.39 233.30 -24.04
CA LYS A 435 13.70 233.37 -25.49
C LYS A 435 12.77 234.24 -26.35
N LEU A 436 11.90 234.99 -25.68
CA LEU A 436 11.14 236.08 -26.26
C LEU A 436 11.98 237.35 -26.57
N LYS A 437 13.31 237.31 -26.75
CA LYS A 437 14.07 238.59 -26.77
C LYS A 437 15.31 238.81 -27.65
N ASN A 438 15.79 237.90 -28.51
CA ASN A 438 16.99 238.20 -29.34
C ASN A 438 16.82 237.84 -30.85
N ALA A 439 16.69 238.91 -31.66
CA ALA A 439 17.00 239.13 -33.09
C ALA A 439 16.16 238.37 -34.14
N ASP A 440 15.31 238.97 -34.98
CA ASP A 440 15.30 240.33 -35.56
C ASP A 440 16.70 240.82 -35.99
N ASP A 441 17.13 240.34 -37.16
CA ASP A 441 17.83 241.08 -38.22
C ASP A 441 17.33 240.60 -39.58
#